data_AF-A0A5J5J5L7-F1
#
_entry.id   AF-A0A5J5J5L7-F1
#
_cell.length_a   1.000
_cell.length_b   1.000
_cell.length_c   1.000
_cell.angle_alpha   90.00
_cell.angle_beta   90.00
_cell.angle_gamma   90.00
#
_symmetry.space_group_name_H-M   'P 1'
#
loop_
_entity.id
_entity.type
_entity.pdbx_description
1 polymer ?
#
loop_
_entity_poly.entity_id
_entity_poly.type
_entity_poly.pdbx_seq_one_letter_code
_entity_poly.pdbx_strand_id
1 'polypeptide(L)'
;MRRTIAVLTIAAAAVLGLSACSDSRPSPAASAAAGTSTQTAAEACTLVQQAITDATTQLESATSSDPAAIVDSMTSASQKLAAAAPSITNDQVAPLVPALQDMFTKVSDVMGAVAKGDVSKAGDLSQLSTQFDETSAKFQAVCGS
;
A
#
# COMPACT_ATOMS: atom_id res chain seq x y z
N MET A 1 52.72 12.60 4.27
CA MET A 1 52.07 12.58 2.93
C MET A 1 50.57 12.57 3.18
N ARG A 2 49.76 13.53 2.65
CA ARG A 2 48.92 13.40 1.42
C ARG A 2 48.15 12.06 1.39
N ARG A 3 46.84 11.94 1.13
CA ARG A 3 45.70 12.84 0.77
C ARG A 3 44.41 11.97 0.95
N THR A 4 43.17 12.42 1.18
CA THR A 4 42.52 13.75 1.33
C THR A 4 41.26 13.59 2.23
N ILE A 5 40.52 14.67 2.52
CA ILE A 5 39.15 14.64 3.06
C ILE A 5 38.16 14.29 1.93
N ALA A 6 37.16 13.45 2.20
CA ALA A 6 36.01 13.21 1.32
C ALA A 6 34.71 13.50 2.07
N VAL A 7 34.26 14.75 2.01
CA VAL A 7 32.90 15.14 2.38
C VAL A 7 31.94 14.57 1.33
N LEU A 8 31.01 13.72 1.74
CA LEU A 8 29.88 13.30 0.91
C LEU A 8 28.58 13.89 1.48
N THR A 9 28.33 15.13 1.09
CA THR A 9 27.01 15.76 1.16
C THR A 9 26.04 14.99 0.27
N ILE A 10 25.15 14.19 0.87
CA ILE A 10 23.97 13.69 0.15
C ILE A 10 22.93 14.82 0.14
N ALA A 11 22.57 15.23 -1.06
CA ALA A 11 21.81 16.45 -1.30
C ALA A 11 20.37 16.36 -0.81
N ALA A 12 19.84 17.47 -0.31
CA ALA A 12 18.40 17.69 -0.27
C ALA A 12 17.86 17.70 -1.71
N ALA A 13 17.03 16.72 -2.06
CA ALA A 13 16.29 16.74 -3.32
C ALA A 13 15.28 17.90 -3.26
N ALA A 14 15.49 18.89 -4.13
CA ALA A 14 14.72 20.12 -4.13
C ALA A 14 13.29 19.91 -4.62
N VAL A 15 12.38 20.74 -4.11
CA VAL A 15 11.02 20.92 -4.64
C VAL A 15 11.09 21.34 -6.11
N LEU A 16 10.58 20.50 -6.99
CA LEU A 16 10.40 20.74 -8.44
C LEU A 16 9.03 20.19 -8.85
N GLY A 17 8.10 20.97 -9.38
CA GLY A 17 8.05 22.43 -9.47
C GLY A 17 6.66 22.87 -9.90
N LEU A 18 6.04 23.80 -9.17
CA LEU A 18 4.74 24.35 -9.57
C LEU A 18 4.90 25.26 -10.79
N SER A 19 4.04 25.05 -11.77
CA SER A 19 3.88 25.82 -13.00
C SER A 19 3.58 27.31 -12.75
N ALA A 20 4.37 28.21 -13.34
CA ALA A 20 3.98 29.63 -13.51
C ALA A 20 4.81 30.39 -14.58
N CYS A 21 4.98 29.85 -15.79
CA CYS A 21 5.27 30.69 -16.97
C CYS A 21 3.95 31.07 -17.63
N SER A 22 3.33 32.15 -17.14
CA SER A 22 2.10 32.71 -17.71
C SER A 22 2.29 34.19 -18.06
N ASP A 23 2.77 34.45 -19.27
CA ASP A 23 2.22 35.52 -20.08
C ASP A 23 2.04 35.04 -21.53
N SER A 24 1.02 35.59 -22.22
CA SER A 24 0.76 35.43 -23.65
C SER A 24 0.15 34.09 -24.18
N ARG A 25 -1.14 33.93 -23.82
CA ARG A 25 -2.28 33.41 -24.63
C ARG A 25 -2.58 31.89 -24.69
N PRO A 26 -3.87 31.51 -24.84
CA PRO A 26 -4.32 30.13 -24.73
C PRO A 26 -4.43 29.38 -26.07
N SER A 27 -4.21 28.07 -26.02
CA SER A 27 -4.77 27.08 -26.95
C SER A 27 -4.87 25.72 -26.26
N PRO A 28 -6.06 25.14 -26.08
CA PRO A 28 -6.21 23.82 -25.47
C PRO A 28 -6.02 22.75 -26.55
N ALA A 29 -4.88 22.05 -26.53
CA ALA A 29 -4.63 20.89 -27.38
C ALA A 29 -4.11 19.73 -26.52
N ALA A 30 -4.98 18.75 -26.36
CA ALA A 30 -4.87 17.60 -25.48
C ALA A 30 -3.55 16.81 -25.54
N SER A 31 -3.06 16.43 -24.35
CA SER A 31 -2.46 15.12 -24.10
C SER A 31 -3.23 14.42 -22.96
N ALA A 32 -4.53 14.27 -23.15
CA ALA A 32 -5.35 13.38 -22.34
C ALA A 32 -5.10 11.93 -22.80
N ALA A 33 -4.11 11.27 -22.19
CA ALA A 33 -3.83 9.86 -22.42
C ALA A 33 -4.66 9.00 -21.45
N ALA A 34 -5.85 8.63 -21.92
CA ALA A 34 -6.76 7.58 -21.43
C ALA A 34 -6.52 6.96 -20.03
N GLY A 35 -7.24 7.51 -19.06
CA GLY A 35 -7.77 6.83 -17.87
C GLY A 35 -8.95 7.68 -17.37
N THR A 36 -10.15 7.13 -17.21
CA THR A 36 -11.35 7.93 -16.84
C THR A 36 -11.41 8.22 -15.32
N SER A 37 -10.31 7.97 -14.62
CA SER A 37 -10.12 8.20 -13.21
C SER A 37 -9.72 9.66 -12.95
N THR A 38 -10.62 10.46 -12.37
CA THR A 38 -10.25 11.78 -11.82
C THR A 38 -9.24 11.66 -10.67
N GLN A 39 -9.15 10.47 -10.05
CA GLN A 39 -8.26 10.16 -8.94
C GLN A 39 -6.83 9.89 -9.40
N THR A 40 -5.89 10.64 -8.83
CA THR A 40 -4.45 10.42 -9.01
C THR A 40 -4.00 9.09 -8.36
N ALA A 41 -2.89 8.53 -8.84
CA ALA A 41 -2.30 7.35 -8.21
C ALA A 41 -2.00 7.62 -6.72
N ALA A 42 -1.44 8.79 -6.38
CA ALA A 42 -1.12 9.18 -5.00
C ALA A 42 -2.34 9.16 -4.05
N GLU A 43 -3.51 9.64 -4.49
CA GLU A 43 -4.74 9.59 -3.69
C GLU A 43 -5.20 8.14 -3.44
N ALA A 44 -5.21 7.31 -4.48
CA ALA A 44 -5.56 5.90 -4.37
C ALA A 44 -4.57 5.12 -3.48
N CYS A 45 -3.27 5.37 -3.64
CA CYS A 45 -2.20 4.83 -2.82
C CYS A 45 -2.31 5.26 -1.34
N THR A 46 -2.80 6.48 -1.06
CA THR A 46 -3.00 6.97 0.30
C THR A 46 -4.10 6.20 1.01
N LEU A 47 -5.22 5.89 0.34
CA LEU A 47 -6.31 5.08 0.91
C LEU A 47 -5.83 3.67 1.29
N VAL A 48 -5.05 3.04 0.42
CA VAL A 48 -4.49 1.71 0.67
C VAL A 48 -3.43 1.74 1.79
N GLN A 49 -2.54 2.73 1.80
CA GLN A 49 -1.55 2.90 2.88
C GLN A 49 -2.19 3.18 4.23
N GLN A 50 -3.30 3.93 4.29
CA GLN A 50 -4.07 4.11 5.53
C GLN A 50 -4.65 2.78 6.01
N ALA A 51 -5.25 1.97 5.14
CA ALA A 51 -5.78 0.66 5.52
C ALA A 51 -4.68 -0.29 6.05
N ILE A 52 -3.49 -0.29 5.43
CA ILE A 52 -2.33 -1.06 5.90
C ILE A 52 -1.82 -0.53 7.24
N THR A 53 -1.66 0.79 7.38
CA THR A 53 -1.16 1.43 8.61
C THR A 53 -2.11 1.17 9.78
N ASP A 54 -3.42 1.34 9.58
CA ASP A 54 -4.46 1.02 10.58
C ASP A 54 -4.38 -0.44 11.01
N ALA A 55 -4.21 -1.38 10.06
CA ALA A 55 -4.08 -2.80 10.34
C ALA A 55 -2.82 -3.10 11.16
N THR A 56 -1.69 -2.49 10.81
CA THR A 56 -0.42 -2.62 11.56
C THR A 56 -0.53 -2.03 12.96
N THR A 57 -1.09 -0.83 13.12
CA THR A 57 -1.27 -0.20 14.45
C THR A 57 -2.22 -1.01 15.34
N GLN A 58 -3.28 -1.59 14.78
CA GLN A 58 -4.15 -2.52 15.53
C GLN A 58 -3.41 -3.82 15.88
N LEU A 59 -2.60 -4.37 14.97
CA LEU A 59 -1.78 -5.56 15.22
C LEU A 59 -0.70 -5.31 16.29
N GLU A 60 -0.07 -4.15 16.32
CA GLU A 60 0.90 -3.74 17.36
C GLU A 60 0.21 -3.51 18.71
N SER A 61 -1.04 -3.05 18.70
CA SER A 61 -1.87 -2.88 19.90
C SER A 61 -2.41 -4.22 20.42
N ALA A 62 -2.60 -5.21 19.55
CA ALA A 62 -2.94 -6.58 19.90
C ALA A 62 -1.68 -7.30 20.43
N THR A 63 -1.64 -7.60 21.73
CA THR A 63 -0.57 -8.43 22.27
C THR A 63 -0.53 -9.78 21.54
N SER A 64 0.66 -10.25 21.16
CA SER A 64 0.86 -11.51 20.42
C SER A 64 0.32 -12.78 21.09
N SER A 65 -0.16 -12.65 22.33
CA SER A 65 -0.86 -13.66 23.12
C SER A 65 -2.37 -13.78 22.83
N ASP A 66 -2.97 -12.88 22.03
CA ASP A 66 -4.38 -12.90 21.66
C ASP A 66 -4.57 -13.05 20.13
N PRO A 67 -4.66 -14.30 19.63
CA PRO A 67 -4.94 -14.57 18.23
C PRO A 67 -6.30 -14.03 17.74
N ALA A 68 -7.29 -13.86 18.62
CA ALA A 68 -8.61 -13.36 18.22
C ALA A 68 -8.56 -11.86 17.91
N ALA A 69 -7.82 -11.08 18.70
CA ALA A 69 -7.57 -9.68 18.40
C ALA A 69 -6.83 -9.48 17.06
N ILE A 70 -5.91 -10.39 16.70
CA ILE A 70 -5.21 -10.40 15.40
C ILE A 70 -6.21 -10.66 14.25
N VAL A 71 -7.06 -11.67 14.41
CA VAL A 71 -8.13 -12.03 13.45
C VAL A 71 -9.09 -10.86 13.21
N ASP A 72 -9.57 -10.22 14.28
CA ASP A 72 -10.47 -9.07 14.19
C ASP A 72 -9.80 -7.87 13.51
N SER A 73 -8.53 -7.60 13.82
CA SER A 73 -7.75 -6.50 13.19
C SER A 73 -7.59 -6.71 11.68
N MET A 74 -7.22 -7.92 11.25
CA MET A 74 -7.04 -8.26 9.83
C MET A 74 -8.38 -8.28 9.09
N THR A 75 -9.45 -8.75 9.75
CA THR A 75 -10.81 -8.69 9.23
C THR A 75 -11.29 -7.25 9.07
N SER A 76 -11.00 -6.37 10.03
CA SER A 76 -11.29 -4.93 9.95
C SER A 76 -10.55 -4.27 8.79
N ALA A 77 -9.27 -4.59 8.59
CA ALA A 77 -8.47 -4.11 7.47
C ALA A 77 -9.06 -4.52 6.11
N SER A 78 -9.42 -5.80 5.96
CA SER A 78 -10.09 -6.31 4.75
C SER A 78 -11.41 -5.58 4.47
N GLN A 79 -12.25 -5.38 5.51
CA GLN A 79 -13.53 -4.66 5.38
C GLN A 79 -13.34 -3.17 5.04
N LYS A 80 -12.38 -2.48 5.67
CA LYS A 80 -12.04 -1.08 5.33
C LYS A 80 -11.60 -0.96 3.88
N LEU A 81 -10.75 -1.88 3.42
CA LEU A 81 -10.27 -1.90 2.05
C LEU A 81 -11.39 -2.27 1.04
N ALA A 82 -12.34 -3.11 1.42
CA ALA A 82 -13.55 -3.40 0.63
C ALA A 82 -14.50 -2.20 0.57
N ALA A 83 -14.66 -1.43 1.65
CA ALA A 83 -15.42 -0.19 1.67
C ALA A 83 -14.75 0.94 0.88
N ALA A 84 -13.41 0.99 0.86
CA ALA A 84 -12.64 1.94 0.07
C ALA A 84 -12.55 1.55 -1.43
N ALA A 85 -12.61 0.26 -1.78
CA ALA A 85 -12.53 -0.25 -3.15
C ALA A 85 -13.40 0.51 -4.18
N PRO A 86 -14.71 0.79 -3.96
CA PRO A 86 -15.51 1.56 -4.92
C PRO A 86 -15.07 3.02 -5.08
N SER A 87 -14.26 3.56 -4.16
CA SER A 87 -13.63 4.89 -4.25
C SER A 87 -12.23 4.84 -4.88
N ILE A 88 -11.67 3.66 -5.12
CA ILE A 88 -10.40 3.46 -5.81
C ILE A 88 -10.72 3.27 -7.30
N THR A 89 -10.75 4.40 -8.01
CA THR A 89 -11.06 4.46 -9.45
C THR A 89 -9.81 4.49 -10.32
N ASN A 90 -8.62 4.67 -9.73
CA ASN A 90 -7.35 4.70 -10.46
C ASN A 90 -6.99 3.33 -11.05
N ASP A 91 -6.83 3.26 -12.37
CA ASP A 91 -6.61 2.02 -13.13
C ASP A 91 -5.32 1.24 -12.76
N GLN A 92 -4.34 1.88 -12.09
CA GLN A 92 -3.11 1.22 -11.65
C GLN A 92 -3.22 0.64 -10.23
N VAL A 93 -4.02 1.27 -9.36
CA VAL A 93 -4.18 0.83 -7.95
C VAL A 93 -5.38 -0.10 -7.79
N ALA A 94 -6.49 0.14 -8.50
CA ALA A 94 -7.70 -0.68 -8.44
C ALA A 94 -7.47 -2.19 -8.67
N PRO A 95 -6.58 -2.64 -9.58
CA PRO A 95 -6.29 -4.07 -9.77
C PRO A 95 -5.54 -4.73 -8.59
N LEU A 96 -4.88 -3.94 -7.74
CA LEU A 96 -4.14 -4.43 -6.58
C LEU A 96 -5.04 -4.64 -5.36
N VAL A 97 -6.16 -3.91 -5.28
CA VAL A 97 -7.10 -3.92 -4.16
C VAL A 97 -7.65 -5.32 -3.85
N PRO A 98 -8.10 -6.14 -4.82
CA PRO A 98 -8.58 -7.51 -4.53
C PRO A 98 -7.49 -8.43 -3.96
N ALA A 99 -6.23 -8.29 -4.43
CA ALA A 99 -5.12 -9.11 -3.93
C ALA A 99 -4.79 -8.79 -2.46
N LEU A 100 -4.84 -7.51 -2.09
CA LEU A 100 -4.69 -7.06 -0.71
C LEU A 100 -5.84 -7.52 0.20
N GLN A 101 -7.10 -7.48 -0.27
CA GLN A 101 -8.24 -8.02 0.49
C GLN A 101 -8.13 -9.53 0.71
N ASP A 102 -7.74 -10.29 -0.32
CA ASP A 102 -7.53 -11.74 -0.25
C ASP A 102 -6.41 -12.10 0.73
N MET A 103 -5.33 -11.30 0.81
CA MET A 103 -4.30 -11.44 1.85
C MET A 103 -4.85 -11.25 3.26
N PHE A 104 -5.47 -10.10 3.55
CA PHE A 104 -5.97 -9.82 4.90
C PHE A 104 -6.97 -10.89 5.36
N THR A 105 -7.79 -11.39 4.43
CA THR A 105 -8.71 -12.51 4.66
C THR A 105 -7.96 -13.81 4.97
N LYS A 106 -6.95 -14.18 4.17
CA LYS A 106 -6.11 -15.37 4.43
C LYS A 106 -5.28 -15.28 5.72
N VAL A 107 -4.75 -14.11 6.08
CA VAL A 107 -4.07 -13.91 7.38
C VAL A 107 -5.07 -14.20 8.50
N SER A 108 -6.28 -13.62 8.40
CA SER A 108 -7.36 -13.83 9.35
C SER A 108 -7.77 -15.31 9.46
N ASP A 109 -7.96 -16.01 8.34
CA ASP A 109 -8.30 -17.43 8.33
C ASP A 109 -7.20 -18.31 8.96
N VAL A 110 -5.92 -18.07 8.63
CA VAL A 110 -4.80 -18.84 9.18
C VAL A 110 -4.63 -18.58 10.67
N MET A 111 -4.65 -17.31 11.11
CA MET A 111 -4.58 -16.98 12.53
C MET A 111 -5.80 -17.51 13.29
N GLY A 112 -6.98 -17.46 12.68
CA GLY A 112 -8.22 -18.00 13.21
C GLY A 112 -8.25 -19.54 13.28
N ALA A 113 -7.50 -20.23 12.43
CA ALA A 113 -7.31 -21.68 12.48
C ALA A 113 -6.29 -22.06 13.58
N VAL A 114 -5.17 -21.36 13.65
CA VAL A 114 -4.15 -21.51 14.71
C VAL A 114 -4.76 -21.25 16.09
N ALA A 115 -5.61 -20.23 16.23
CA ALA A 115 -6.38 -19.95 17.45
C ALA A 115 -7.28 -21.12 17.91
N LYS A 116 -7.75 -21.95 16.96
CA LYS A 116 -8.56 -23.15 17.20
C LYS A 116 -7.71 -24.42 17.36
N GLY A 117 -6.38 -24.30 17.31
CA GLY A 117 -5.41 -25.39 17.45
C GLY A 117 -4.99 -26.06 16.13
N ASP A 118 -5.48 -25.61 14.97
CA ASP A 118 -5.05 -26.15 13.67
C ASP A 118 -3.75 -25.51 13.19
N VAL A 119 -2.64 -25.95 13.80
CA VAL A 119 -1.28 -25.53 13.43
C VAL A 119 -0.86 -25.99 12.03
N SER A 120 -1.60 -26.89 11.37
CA SER A 120 -1.35 -27.30 9.99
C SER A 120 -1.44 -26.10 9.03
N LYS A 121 -2.31 -25.14 9.36
CA LYS A 121 -2.49 -23.88 8.63
C LYS A 121 -1.33 -22.90 8.75
N ALA A 122 -0.42 -23.07 9.71
CA ALA A 122 0.77 -22.23 9.79
C ALA A 122 1.70 -22.38 8.58
N GLY A 123 1.63 -23.50 7.83
CA GLY A 123 2.35 -23.67 6.57
C GLY A 123 1.91 -22.68 5.47
N ASP A 124 0.65 -22.26 5.49
CA ASP A 124 0.09 -21.32 4.50
C ASP A 124 0.71 -19.92 4.65
N LEU A 125 1.28 -19.57 5.83
CA LEU A 125 1.97 -18.29 6.07
C LEU A 125 3.19 -18.07 5.16
N SER A 126 3.94 -19.12 4.81
CA SER A 126 5.09 -18.97 3.91
C SER A 126 4.65 -18.58 2.51
N GLN A 127 3.57 -19.18 2.00
CA GLN A 127 2.98 -18.79 0.72
C GLN A 127 2.41 -17.36 0.78
N LEU A 128 1.83 -17.00 1.93
CA LEU A 128 1.27 -15.68 2.17
C LEU A 128 2.36 -14.59 2.20
N SER A 129 3.53 -14.88 2.78
CA SER A 129 4.72 -14.01 2.72
C SER A 129 5.18 -13.77 1.28
N THR A 130 5.26 -14.83 0.45
CA THR A 130 5.63 -14.67 -0.97
C THR A 130 4.61 -13.82 -1.73
N GLN A 131 3.31 -14.04 -1.50
CA GLN A 131 2.27 -13.21 -2.11
C GLN A 131 2.40 -11.74 -1.64
N PHE A 132 2.67 -11.52 -0.35
CA PHE A 132 2.87 -10.20 0.25
C PHE A 132 4.03 -9.47 -0.41
N ASP A 133 5.21 -10.10 -0.53
CA ASP A 133 6.38 -9.51 -1.18
C ASP A 133 6.07 -9.12 -2.64
N GLU A 134 5.42 -10.00 -3.42
CA GLU A 134 5.01 -9.69 -4.79
C GLU A 134 4.04 -8.51 -4.87
N THR A 135 3.08 -8.43 -3.95
CA THR A 135 2.03 -7.40 -3.95
C THR A 135 2.57 -6.07 -3.44
N SER A 136 3.45 -6.10 -2.44
CA SER A 136 4.22 -4.94 -1.97
C SER A 136 5.17 -4.42 -3.05
N ALA A 137 5.79 -5.27 -3.86
CA ALA A 137 6.60 -4.85 -5.00
C ALA A 137 5.75 -4.18 -6.10
N LYS A 138 4.60 -4.77 -6.45
CA LYS A 138 3.63 -4.16 -7.38
C LYS A 138 3.09 -2.83 -6.85
N PHE A 139 2.80 -2.75 -5.56
CA PHE A 139 2.33 -1.53 -4.89
C PHE A 139 3.41 -0.45 -4.89
N GLN A 140 4.66 -0.77 -4.53
CA GLN A 140 5.78 0.19 -4.59
C GLN A 140 6.05 0.68 -6.02
N ALA A 141 5.90 -0.17 -7.03
CA ALA A 141 6.04 0.25 -8.43
C ALA A 141 4.97 1.28 -8.88
N VAL A 142 3.79 1.30 -8.24
CA VAL A 142 2.71 2.26 -8.53
C VAL A 142 2.72 3.47 -7.58
N CYS A 143 3.11 3.26 -6.32
CA CYS A 143 2.93 4.22 -5.22
C CYS A 143 4.23 4.82 -4.66
N GLY A 144 5.39 4.32 -5.09
CA GLY A 144 6.73 4.81 -4.73
C GLY A 144 7.41 5.63 -5.83
N SER A 145 6.64 6.11 -6.82
CA SER A 145 7.10 6.95 -7.94
C SER A 145 6.80 8.43 -7.71
#